data_AF-A0A1S3DHS2-F1
#
_entry.id   AF-A0A1S3DHS2-F1
#
_cell.length_a   1.000
_cell.length_b   1.000
_cell.length_c   1.000
_cell.angle_alpha   90.00
_cell.angle_beta   90.00
_cell.angle_gamma   90.00
#
_symmetry.space_group_name_H-M   'P 1'
#
loop_
_entity.id
_entity.type
_entity.pdbx_description
1 polymer ?
#
loop_
_entity_poly.entity_id
_entity_poly.type
_entity_poly.pdbx_seq_one_letter_code
_entity_poly.pdbx_strand_id
1 'polypeptide(L)'
;MSSSTGRSIPASGGTLSTKLKVKTEISSATSTSKIESAPADSSEPGAARHMKEQFRLGMAGVIVHYLNPYRKEDCTRGRIMNNDDFKHLARKLTHFVLVKELKHCRSVGDLQCNENVKHKAKDFIRKYMSKFGEVYVREKEIE
;
A
#
# COMPACT_ATOMS: atom_id res chain seq x y z
N MET A 1 -56.71 -45.30 4.89
CA MET A 1 -55.58 -44.43 5.28
C MET A 1 -56.02 -43.74 6.57
N SER A 2 -55.86 -44.34 7.76
CA SER A 2 -54.64 -44.33 8.61
C SER A 2 -54.10 -42.91 8.81
N SER A 3 -53.76 -42.35 9.97
CA SER A 3 -53.82 -42.70 11.39
C SER A 3 -53.28 -41.45 12.12
N SER A 4 -53.85 -41.13 13.28
CA SER A 4 -53.14 -40.74 14.50
C SER A 4 -52.31 -39.43 14.61
N THR A 5 -52.53 -38.82 15.78
CA THR A 5 -51.57 -38.17 16.71
C THR A 5 -51.07 -36.77 16.40
N GLY A 6 -51.45 -35.85 17.29
CA GLY A 6 -50.83 -34.55 17.43
C GLY A 6 -49.54 -34.56 18.25
N ARG A 7 -48.97 -33.37 18.42
CA ARG A 7 -48.08 -33.05 19.51
C ARG A 7 -48.04 -31.53 19.71
N SER A 8 -48.49 -31.14 20.89
CA SER A 8 -48.31 -29.86 21.56
C SER A 8 -46.83 -29.51 21.70
N ILE A 9 -46.47 -28.22 21.57
CA ILE A 9 -45.61 -27.50 22.53
C ILE A 9 -45.96 -26.00 22.50
N PRO A 10 -46.40 -25.40 23.61
CA PRO A 10 -46.46 -23.94 23.81
C PRO A 10 -45.30 -23.43 24.68
N ALA A 11 -45.13 -22.09 24.64
CA ALA A 11 -44.60 -21.22 25.72
C ALA A 11 -43.10 -21.40 26.08
N SER A 12 -42.33 -20.42 26.56
CA SER A 12 -42.50 -18.98 26.80
C SER A 12 -41.18 -18.54 27.46
N GLY A 13 -40.80 -17.27 27.25
CA GLY A 13 -40.10 -16.48 28.27
C GLY A 13 -38.57 -16.59 28.31
N GLY A 14 -37.94 -15.45 28.65
CA GLY A 14 -36.53 -15.46 29.06
C GLY A 14 -35.66 -14.29 28.60
N THR A 15 -36.08 -13.05 28.87
CA THR A 15 -35.32 -12.09 29.70
C THR A 15 -33.85 -11.75 29.37
N LEU A 16 -33.68 -10.49 28.94
CA LEU A 16 -32.68 -9.47 29.36
C LEU A 16 -31.16 -9.66 29.20
N SER A 17 -30.57 -8.57 28.69
CA SER A 17 -29.27 -7.98 29.03
C SER A 17 -27.99 -8.72 28.64
N THR A 18 -27.19 -8.08 27.77
CA THR A 18 -25.96 -7.38 28.21
C THR A 18 -25.25 -6.72 27.03
N LYS A 19 -24.89 -5.46 27.24
CA LYS A 19 -23.97 -4.67 26.43
C LYS A 19 -22.56 -5.14 26.73
N LEU A 20 -21.81 -5.64 25.74
CA LEU A 20 -20.35 -5.73 25.86
C LEU A 20 -19.64 -5.38 24.54
N LYS A 21 -18.84 -4.34 24.66
CA LYS A 21 -17.87 -3.79 23.72
C LYS A 21 -16.62 -4.67 23.78
N VAL A 22 -16.23 -5.31 22.68
CA VAL A 22 -14.91 -5.94 22.55
C VAL A 22 -14.07 -5.15 21.57
N LYS A 23 -13.10 -4.48 22.18
CA LYS A 23 -11.95 -3.80 21.60
C LYS A 23 -10.84 -4.86 21.57
N THR A 24 -10.36 -5.25 20.40
CA THR A 24 -9.16 -6.09 20.30
C THR A 24 -7.98 -5.20 19.98
N GLU A 25 -7.21 -4.99 21.02
CA GLU A 25 -5.87 -4.42 21.03
C GLU A 25 -4.92 -5.32 20.24
N ILE A 26 -4.14 -4.70 19.35
CA ILE A 26 -2.88 -5.26 18.86
C ILE A 26 -1.81 -4.44 19.58
N SER A 27 -1.27 -5.00 20.67
CA SER A 27 -0.19 -4.42 21.46
C SER A 27 1.12 -5.09 21.08
N SER A 28 2.02 -4.34 20.45
CA SER A 28 3.50 -4.38 20.52
C SER A 28 4.04 -3.62 19.30
N ALA A 29 4.86 -2.59 19.37
CA ALA A 29 5.77 -2.17 20.43
C ALA A 29 5.89 -0.64 20.51
N THR A 30 6.15 -0.22 21.74
CA THR A 30 6.67 1.08 22.21
C THR A 30 7.81 1.64 21.37
N SER A 31 7.74 2.94 21.06
CA SER A 31 8.85 3.89 21.24
C SER A 31 8.33 5.32 21.17
N THR A 32 8.12 5.89 22.34
CA THR A 32 7.99 7.32 22.60
C THR A 32 9.21 8.05 22.06
N SER A 33 9.02 8.94 21.10
CA SER A 33 9.84 10.14 20.99
C SER A 33 8.98 11.29 20.48
N LYS A 34 8.67 12.16 21.43
CA LYS A 34 8.33 13.55 21.24
C LYS A 34 9.32 14.14 20.22
N ILE A 35 8.85 14.45 19.01
CA ILE A 35 9.55 15.34 18.10
C ILE A 35 8.69 16.59 18.00
N GLU A 36 9.01 17.51 18.90
CA GLU A 36 8.81 18.94 18.72
C GLU A 36 9.66 19.34 17.51
N SER A 37 9.08 19.31 16.31
CA SER A 37 9.75 19.83 15.12
C SER A 37 9.54 21.33 15.08
N ALA A 38 10.61 22.03 15.45
CA ALA A 38 10.78 23.48 15.35
C ALA A 38 10.24 24.09 14.05
N PRO A 39 9.64 25.29 14.09
CA PRO A 39 9.53 26.13 12.91
C PRO A 39 10.90 26.77 12.63
N ALA A 40 11.79 26.03 11.98
CA ALA A 40 13.02 26.60 11.43
C ALA A 40 12.71 27.25 10.07
N ASP A 41 12.67 28.57 10.15
CA ASP A 41 12.71 29.60 9.12
C ASP A 41 13.79 29.38 8.01
N SER A 42 13.62 30.11 6.90
CA SER A 42 14.59 30.42 5.82
C SER A 42 14.54 29.63 4.49
N SER A 43 13.82 30.24 3.55
CA SER A 43 13.85 30.27 2.07
C SER A 43 14.80 29.36 1.24
N GLU A 44 14.17 28.66 0.28
CA GLU A 44 14.57 28.22 -1.09
C GLU A 44 15.29 26.87 -1.40
N PRO A 45 16.21 26.26 -0.62
CA PRO A 45 16.68 24.90 -0.89
C PRO A 45 15.92 23.80 -0.13
N GLY A 46 15.19 24.17 0.94
CA GLY A 46 14.39 23.26 1.76
C GLY A 46 13.11 22.79 1.08
N ALA A 47 12.44 23.69 0.35
CA ALA A 47 11.19 23.38 -0.34
C ALA A 47 11.38 22.32 -1.43
N ALA A 48 12.42 22.44 -2.26
CA ALA A 48 12.71 21.45 -3.30
C ALA A 48 13.05 20.06 -2.72
N ARG A 49 13.79 20.02 -1.61
CA ARG A 49 14.09 18.77 -0.91
C ARG A 49 12.82 18.15 -0.32
N HIS A 50 11.99 18.97 0.32
CA HIS A 50 10.71 18.56 0.88
C HIS A 50 9.74 18.06 -0.20
N MET A 51 9.62 18.74 -1.34
CA MET A 51 8.77 18.30 -2.46
C MET A 51 9.20 16.96 -3.04
N LYS A 52 10.51 16.75 -3.27
CA LYS A 52 11.03 15.45 -3.71
C LYS A 52 10.76 14.35 -2.69
N GLU A 53 10.84 14.65 -1.40
CA GLU A 53 10.53 13.70 -0.34
C GLU A 53 9.05 13.36 -0.25
N GLN A 54 8.17 14.37 -0.26
CA GLN A 54 6.72 14.19 -0.30
C GLN A 54 6.29 13.39 -1.53
N PHE A 55 6.86 13.70 -2.70
CA PHE A 55 6.63 12.92 -3.92
C PHE A 55 7.06 11.46 -3.75
N ARG A 56 8.25 11.20 -3.20
CA ARG A 56 8.73 9.84 -2.95
C ARG A 56 7.80 9.08 -2.01
N LEU A 57 7.40 9.67 -0.89
CA LEU A 57 6.54 9.02 0.10
C LEU A 57 5.14 8.74 -0.48
N GLY A 58 4.54 9.73 -1.14
CA GLY A 58 3.24 9.58 -1.79
C GLY A 58 3.28 8.54 -2.92
N MET A 59 4.33 8.57 -3.73
CA MET A 59 4.50 7.62 -4.83
C MET A 59 4.77 6.21 -4.32
N ALA A 60 5.59 6.04 -3.28
CA ALA A 60 5.84 4.73 -2.67
C ALA A 60 4.54 4.05 -2.24
N GLY A 61 3.60 4.79 -1.62
CA GLY A 61 2.27 4.26 -1.29
C GLY A 61 1.48 3.80 -2.51
N VAL A 62 1.49 4.58 -3.59
CA VAL A 62 0.82 4.25 -4.86
C VAL A 62 1.45 3.01 -5.52
N ILE A 63 2.78 2.94 -5.57
CA ILE A 63 3.52 1.80 -6.12
C ILE A 63 3.21 0.53 -5.32
N VAL A 64 3.27 0.59 -3.99
CA VAL A 64 2.94 -0.54 -3.10
C VAL A 64 1.51 -1.03 -3.34
N HIS A 65 0.55 -0.10 -3.46
CA HIS A 65 -0.84 -0.44 -3.76
C HIS A 65 -0.97 -1.22 -5.07
N TYR A 66 -0.28 -0.79 -6.13
CA TYR A 66 -0.31 -1.49 -7.43
C TYR A 66 0.53 -2.76 -7.47
N LEU A 67 1.52 -2.92 -6.60
CA LEU A 67 2.30 -4.15 -6.47
C LEU A 67 1.60 -5.22 -5.62
N ASN A 68 0.67 -4.86 -4.73
CA ASN A 68 -0.04 -5.81 -3.86
C ASN A 68 -0.72 -6.97 -4.62
N PRO A 69 -1.39 -6.76 -5.77
CA PRO A 69 -1.95 -7.87 -6.56
C PRO A 69 -0.90 -8.89 -7.04
N TYR A 70 0.35 -8.47 -7.27
CA TYR A 70 1.42 -9.37 -7.72
C TYR A 70 1.99 -10.25 -6.59
N ARG A 71 1.60 -10.01 -5.33
CA ARG A 71 1.89 -10.92 -4.21
C ARG A 71 0.84 -12.02 -4.06
N LYS A 72 -0.31 -11.91 -4.75
CA LYS A 72 -1.34 -12.95 -4.70
C LYS A 72 -0.94 -14.15 -5.55
N GLU A 73 -1.48 -15.29 -5.18
CA GLU A 73 -1.23 -16.57 -5.86
C GLU A 73 -1.91 -16.63 -7.23
N ASP A 74 -2.98 -15.85 -7.41
CA ASP A 74 -3.72 -15.71 -8.65
C ASP A 74 -2.95 -14.95 -9.75
N CYS A 75 -1.75 -14.44 -9.45
CA CYS A 75 -0.97 -13.67 -10.39
C CYS A 75 -0.17 -14.58 -11.33
N THR A 76 -0.53 -14.58 -12.62
CA THR A 76 0.08 -15.42 -13.65
C THR A 76 1.40 -14.87 -14.21
N ARG A 77 1.73 -13.60 -13.93
CA ARG A 77 2.93 -12.92 -14.46
C ARG A 77 3.57 -12.00 -13.46
N GLY A 78 4.89 -12.09 -13.33
CA GLY A 78 5.69 -11.27 -12.42
C GLY A 78 5.32 -11.51 -10.96
N ARG A 79 4.90 -12.73 -10.59
CA ARG A 79 4.52 -13.06 -9.20
C ARG A 79 5.70 -12.81 -8.27
N ILE A 80 5.46 -12.09 -7.18
CA ILE A 80 6.48 -11.76 -6.17
C ILE A 80 6.36 -12.75 -5.02
N MET A 81 7.33 -13.65 -4.87
CA MET A 81 7.33 -14.66 -3.81
C MET A 81 7.89 -14.14 -2.47
N ASN A 82 8.93 -13.29 -2.53
CA ASN A 82 9.62 -12.81 -1.32
C ASN A 82 9.21 -11.39 -0.93
N ASN A 83 9.18 -11.12 0.38
CA ASN A 83 8.93 -9.77 0.88
C ASN A 83 10.08 -8.80 0.59
N ASP A 84 11.32 -9.30 0.58
CA ASP A 84 12.50 -8.50 0.22
C ASP A 84 12.47 -8.03 -1.23
N ASP A 85 12.03 -8.88 -2.15
CA ASP A 85 11.83 -8.51 -3.54
C ASP A 85 10.72 -7.48 -3.70
N PHE A 86 9.64 -7.61 -2.94
CA PHE A 86 8.58 -6.61 -2.90
C PHE A 86 9.09 -5.24 -2.44
N LYS A 87 9.82 -5.18 -1.33
CA LYS A 87 10.42 -3.94 -0.80
C LYS A 87 11.40 -3.33 -1.80
N HIS A 88 12.22 -4.17 -2.43
CA HIS A 88 13.17 -3.73 -3.44
C HIS A 88 12.46 -3.16 -4.67
N LEU A 89 11.45 -3.85 -5.20
CA LEU A 89 10.63 -3.37 -6.32
C LEU A 89 9.95 -2.04 -6.00
N ALA A 90 9.34 -1.92 -4.82
CA ALA A 90 8.71 -0.67 -4.40
C ALA A 90 9.71 0.49 -4.41
N ARG A 91 10.91 0.29 -3.84
CA ARG A 91 11.99 1.29 -3.82
C ARG A 91 12.51 1.60 -5.22
N LYS A 92 12.80 0.57 -6.02
CA LYS A 92 13.35 0.68 -7.38
C LYS A 92 12.39 1.39 -8.32
N LEU A 93 11.11 1.02 -8.31
CA LEU A 93 10.08 1.66 -9.14
C LEU A 93 9.79 3.10 -8.69
N THR A 94 9.76 3.37 -7.38
CA THR A 94 9.62 4.74 -6.87
C THR A 94 10.77 5.62 -7.34
N HIS A 95 12.00 5.10 -7.31
CA HIS A 95 13.17 5.81 -7.83
C HIS A 95 13.06 6.07 -9.35
N PHE A 96 12.71 5.05 -10.15
CA PHE A 96 12.55 5.23 -11.59
C PHE A 96 11.47 6.24 -11.95
N VAL A 97 10.32 6.21 -11.28
CA VAL A 97 9.24 7.20 -11.50
C VAL A 97 9.74 8.60 -11.16
N LEU A 98 10.41 8.78 -10.01
CA LEU A 98 10.99 10.07 -9.64
C LEU A 98 11.99 10.59 -10.70
N VAL A 99 12.92 9.74 -11.16
CA VAL A 99 13.91 10.12 -12.18
C VAL A 99 13.23 10.45 -13.51
N LYS A 100 12.18 9.71 -13.90
CA LYS A 100 11.40 10.00 -15.10
C LYS A 100 10.67 11.34 -15.00
N GLU A 101 10.02 11.61 -13.89
CA GLU A 101 9.33 12.88 -13.67
C GLU A 101 10.35 14.04 -13.60
N LEU A 102 11.52 13.86 -13.00
CA LEU A 102 12.59 14.88 -13.00
C LEU A 102 13.12 15.21 -14.41
N LYS A 103 13.06 14.27 -15.36
CA LYS A 103 13.40 14.54 -16.76
C LYS A 103 12.28 15.26 -17.53
N HIS A 104 11.04 15.13 -17.07
CA HIS A 104 9.86 15.68 -17.74
C HIS A 104 9.46 17.05 -17.15
N CYS A 105 9.59 17.22 -15.84
CA CYS A 105 9.41 18.47 -15.12
C CYS A 105 10.63 19.37 -15.32
N ARG A 106 10.43 20.61 -15.77
CA ARG A 106 11.50 21.62 -15.86
C ARG A 106 11.92 22.15 -14.48
N SER A 107 11.08 22.00 -13.45
CA SER A 107 11.34 22.47 -12.10
C SER A 107 10.83 21.49 -11.04
N VAL A 108 11.46 21.49 -9.87
CA VAL A 108 11.07 20.66 -8.71
C VAL A 108 9.76 21.14 -8.08
N GLY A 109 9.38 22.41 -8.33
CA GLY A 109 8.11 22.99 -7.90
C GLY A 109 6.88 22.30 -8.48
N ASP A 110 6.99 21.79 -9.71
CA ASP A 110 5.87 21.14 -10.41
C ASP A 110 5.78 19.64 -10.11
N LEU A 111 6.73 19.09 -9.33
CA LEU A 111 6.82 17.67 -9.05
C LEU A 111 5.81 17.28 -7.96
N GLN A 112 4.62 16.88 -8.39
CA GLN A 112 3.53 16.47 -7.50
C GLN A 112 2.99 15.08 -7.87
N CYS A 113 2.62 14.30 -6.85
CA CYS A 113 1.93 13.03 -7.03
C CYS A 113 0.44 13.28 -7.38
N ASN A 114 0.20 13.69 -8.63
CA ASN A 114 -1.15 13.90 -9.15
C ASN A 114 -1.68 12.64 -9.88
N GLU A 115 -2.96 12.62 -10.22
CA GLU A 115 -3.63 11.48 -10.85
C GLU A 115 -3.00 11.06 -12.19
N ASN A 116 -2.53 12.04 -12.97
CA ASN A 116 -1.76 11.79 -14.19
C ASN A 116 -0.50 10.94 -13.92
N VAL A 117 0.26 11.29 -12.87
CA VAL A 117 1.47 10.56 -12.49
C VAL A 117 1.12 9.18 -11.97
N LYS A 118 0.03 9.05 -11.19
CA LYS A 118 -0.47 7.75 -10.70
C LYS A 118 -0.86 6.82 -11.86
N HIS A 119 -1.54 7.34 -12.88
CA HIS A 119 -1.92 6.56 -14.06
C HIS A 119 -0.69 6.10 -14.85
N LYS A 120 0.26 7.01 -15.11
CA LYS A 120 1.54 6.69 -15.76
C LYS A 120 2.32 5.65 -14.95
N ALA A 121 2.37 5.77 -13.62
CA ALA A 121 3.02 4.82 -12.74
C ALA A 121 2.36 3.44 -12.83
N LYS A 122 1.03 3.37 -12.82
CA LYS A 122 0.27 2.12 -12.98
C LYS A 122 0.62 1.41 -14.28
N ASP A 123 0.60 2.12 -15.41
CA ASP A 123 0.94 1.54 -16.72
C ASP A 123 2.41 1.14 -16.79
N PHE A 124 3.30 1.95 -16.20
CA PHE A 124 4.72 1.63 -16.10
C PHE A 124 4.97 0.35 -15.30
N ILE A 125 4.36 0.20 -14.12
CA ILE A 125 4.46 -1.02 -13.31
C ILE A 125 3.92 -2.21 -14.09
N ARG A 126 2.73 -2.10 -14.70
CA ARG A 126 2.15 -3.20 -15.48
C ARG A 126 3.08 -3.63 -16.61
N LYS A 127 3.62 -2.68 -17.36
CA LYS A 127 4.55 -2.95 -18.46
C LYS A 127 5.89 -3.51 -17.97
N TYR A 128 6.37 -3.05 -16.82
CA TYR A 128 7.59 -3.55 -16.18
C TYR A 128 7.41 -4.99 -15.72
N MET A 129 6.34 -5.30 -14.99
CA MET A 129 6.03 -6.65 -14.51
C MET A 129 5.77 -7.62 -15.68
N SER A 130 5.21 -7.13 -16.79
CA SER A 130 5.00 -7.92 -18.01
C SER A 130 6.29 -8.30 -18.74
N LYS A 131 7.44 -7.69 -18.41
CA LYS A 131 8.75 -8.12 -18.92
C LYS A 131 9.25 -9.38 -18.22
N PHE A 132 8.79 -9.62 -16.99
CA PHE A 132 9.11 -10.82 -16.26
C PHE A 132 8.16 -11.95 -16.70
N GLY A 133 8.64 -13.19 -16.56
CA GLY A 133 7.84 -14.38 -16.85
C GLY A 133 6.79 -14.62 -15.77
N GLU A 134 6.60 -15.89 -15.38
CA GLU A 134 5.64 -16.27 -14.35
C GLU A 134 6.00 -15.72 -12.96
N VAL A 135 7.30 -15.73 -12.62
CA VAL A 135 7.83 -15.26 -11.33
C VAL A 135 8.79 -14.09 -11.56
N TYR A 136 8.73 -13.09 -10.67
CA TYR A 136 9.69 -12.01 -10.65
C TYR A 136 11.05 -12.53 -10.15
N VAL A 137 12.07 -12.40 -11.00
CA VAL A 137 13.46 -12.64 -10.64
C VAL A 137 14.15 -11.29 -10.56
N ARG A 138 14.73 -10.99 -9.40
CA ARG A 138 15.58 -9.82 -9.24
C ARG A 138 16.81 -10.01 -10.13
N GLU A 139 16.89 -9.21 -11.19
CA GLU A 139 18.15 -9.01 -11.88
C GLU A 139 19.09 -8.35 -10.87
N LYS A 140 20.15 -9.07 -10.47
CA LYS A 140 21.22 -8.51 -9.64
C LYS A 140 21.80 -7.36 -10.45
N GLU A 141 21.47 -6.14 -10.07
CA GLU A 141 21.93 -4.94 -10.74
C GLU A 141 23.45 -4.94 -10.66
N ILE A 142 24.11 -5.01 -11.82
CA ILE A 142 25.52 -4.69 -11.99
C ILE A 142 25.65 -3.21 -11.62
N GLU A 143 26.62 -2.96 -10.74
CA GLU A 143 26.96 -1.71 -10.05
C GLU A 143 27.16 -0.50 -10.97
#